data_AF-I1DWU7-F1
#
_entry.id   AF-I1DWU7-F1
#
_cell.length_a   1.000
_cell.length_b   1.000
_cell.length_c   1.000
_cell.angle_alpha   90.00
_cell.angle_beta   90.00
_cell.angle_gamma   90.00
#
_symmetry.space_group_name_H-M   'P 1'
#
loop_
_entity.id
_entity.type
_entity.pdbx_description
1 polymer ?
#
loop_
_entity_poly.entity_id
_entity_poly.type
_entity_poly.pdbx_seq_one_letter_code
_entity_poly.pdbx_strand_id
1 'polypeptide(L)'
;MKLLAFATTLTAIGLVLPVAAVQYDMPFKGQNFTDNEKIYTRDHAVTTSQQYGYDFSGRRYDFDNSRWTAVNTTLAAYDAAPANNKHTIYNKPVYAMRAGRVVGCWRNAPENPRPKIAGDSDLSRPWLHADFKAGLIPGGGNMLWVEHDDGSRMLYAHMVPGTIGQNLCPHNAALFPAPKGSSSEFIYVGVDAAQQALISKGQYLGRVGNSGSSTGPHLHVHLQNAGGVGQPITFSRGIATEPDNTKPYGGPWVRFAGSSIPAGPQLIWAPRTLTSSYARHGVKAAAYQSLFQHLADSGFKASWLDGYNVSGSVFYNMVWQPANLAWRAYHGQSAAAYQQVFNQATADGFVAVHVDSHITGSGPRYNVIFEKKALATLARHNLSYAQHLQVMEQAKDLGMRPVSVSVVSSGGERRYTTLYHKQPVGSWTLSSQMTAAAYQDKVISEQAAGRRPIYLNAYVHQGVVNYSAIFAQLPLKTWQARHGQTSAQYQTNFDMFGAQGYSVDVVAGTDGLNAHRFGAIWTK
;
A
#
# COMPACT_ATOMS: atom_id res chain seq x y z
N MET A 1 -31.18 -56.86 -41.69
CA MET A 1 -31.67 -55.77 -42.57
C MET A 1 -31.48 -54.45 -41.80
N LYS A 2 -30.51 -53.64 -42.28
CA LYS A 2 -30.17 -52.23 -41.93
C LYS A 2 -29.95 -51.86 -40.45
N LEU A 3 -28.68 -51.82 -40.05
CA LEU A 3 -28.16 -50.90 -39.03
C LEU A 3 -28.31 -49.46 -39.54
N LEU A 4 -28.92 -48.57 -38.76
CA LEU A 4 -28.81 -47.12 -38.94
C LEU A 4 -27.74 -46.57 -37.99
N ALA A 5 -26.66 -46.06 -38.57
CA ALA A 5 -25.68 -45.25 -37.87
C ALA A 5 -26.23 -43.82 -37.71
N PHE A 6 -26.39 -43.37 -36.46
CA PHE A 6 -26.59 -41.95 -36.16
C PHE A 6 -25.22 -41.29 -36.07
N ALA A 7 -24.89 -40.45 -37.04
CA ALA A 7 -23.76 -39.53 -37.00
C ALA A 7 -24.07 -38.41 -35.99
N THR A 8 -23.34 -38.38 -34.88
CA THR A 8 -23.33 -37.24 -33.95
C THR A 8 -22.44 -36.14 -34.51
N THR A 9 -23.07 -35.10 -35.06
CA THR A 9 -22.42 -33.83 -35.37
C THR A 9 -22.03 -33.16 -34.04
N LEU A 10 -20.73 -33.15 -33.73
CA LEU A 10 -20.19 -32.42 -32.60
C LEU A 10 -20.06 -30.94 -33.00
N THR A 11 -21.09 -30.13 -32.70
CA THR A 11 -21.00 -28.68 -32.85
C THR A 11 -20.10 -28.14 -31.74
N ALA A 12 -18.82 -27.92 -32.06
CA ALA A 12 -17.90 -27.22 -31.18
C ALA A 12 -18.34 -25.75 -31.06
N ILE A 13 -19.14 -25.44 -30.04
CA ILE A 13 -19.35 -24.06 -29.60
C ILE A 13 -18.03 -23.61 -28.98
N GLY A 14 -17.21 -22.94 -29.79
CA GLY A 14 -16.04 -22.22 -29.30
C GLY A 14 -16.53 -21.13 -28.35
N LEU A 15 -16.44 -21.38 -27.04
CA LEU A 15 -16.49 -20.35 -26.03
C LEU A 15 -15.28 -19.44 -26.25
N VAL A 16 -15.46 -18.39 -27.05
CA VAL A 16 -14.57 -17.24 -27.06
C VAL A 16 -14.79 -16.56 -25.71
N LEU A 17 -14.02 -16.97 -24.70
CA LEU A 17 -13.90 -16.20 -23.48
C LEU A 17 -13.43 -14.80 -23.88
N PRO A 18 -14.10 -13.71 -23.43
CA PRO A 18 -13.62 -12.37 -23.74
C PRO A 18 -12.18 -12.25 -23.24
N VAL A 19 -11.26 -11.89 -24.14
CA VAL A 19 -9.89 -11.58 -23.77
C VAL A 19 -9.97 -10.47 -22.74
N ALA A 20 -9.47 -10.72 -21.52
CA ALA A 20 -9.47 -9.73 -20.46
C ALA A 20 -8.75 -8.45 -20.97
N ALA A 21 -9.36 -7.29 -20.75
CA ALA A 21 -8.75 -6.01 -21.13
C ALA A 21 -7.34 -5.89 -20.53
N VAL A 22 -6.38 -5.42 -21.34
CA VAL A 22 -4.99 -5.26 -20.90
C VAL A 22 -4.92 -4.27 -19.74
N GLN A 23 -4.29 -4.68 -18.64
CA GLN A 23 -4.16 -3.87 -17.43
C GLN A 23 -2.77 -3.25 -17.29
N TYR A 24 -2.75 -1.97 -16.95
CA TYR A 24 -1.55 -1.16 -16.73
C TYR A 24 -1.31 -0.96 -15.23
N ASP A 25 -0.06 -0.98 -14.77
CA ASP A 25 0.25 -0.55 -13.41
C ASP A 25 0.20 0.98 -13.30
N MET A 26 0.04 1.49 -12.09
CA MET A 26 0.27 2.92 -11.83
C MET A 26 1.73 3.29 -12.17
N PRO A 27 1.99 4.48 -12.76
CA PRO A 27 3.36 4.92 -13.07
C PRO A 27 4.17 5.33 -11.83
N PHE A 28 3.62 5.10 -10.63
CA PHE A 28 4.16 5.48 -9.34
C PHE A 28 4.07 4.32 -8.37
N LYS A 29 4.96 4.29 -7.37
CA LYS A 29 4.92 3.31 -6.28
C LYS A 29 4.66 4.01 -4.96
N GLY A 30 3.72 3.50 -4.17
CA GLY A 30 3.27 4.14 -2.92
C GLY A 30 4.38 4.37 -1.89
N GLN A 31 5.46 3.59 -1.93
CA GLN A 31 6.62 3.79 -1.05
C GLN A 31 7.45 5.04 -1.36
N ASN A 32 7.22 5.69 -2.50
CA ASN A 32 7.86 6.94 -2.86
C ASN A 32 7.11 8.19 -2.35
N PHE A 33 6.00 7.99 -1.62
CA PHE A 33 5.19 9.03 -1.01
C PHE A 33 5.21 8.86 0.51
N THR A 34 5.24 9.97 1.24
CA THR A 34 5.02 9.93 2.69
C THR A 34 3.56 9.56 2.99
N ASP A 35 3.24 9.21 4.24
CA ASP A 35 1.88 8.81 4.60
C ASP A 35 0.83 9.89 4.31
N ASN A 36 1.25 11.16 4.37
CA ASN A 36 0.38 12.33 4.17
C ASN A 36 0.39 12.83 2.73
N GLU A 37 1.17 12.20 1.84
CA GLU A 37 1.21 12.51 0.42
C GLU A 37 0.33 11.53 -0.37
N LYS A 38 -0.33 12.03 -1.41
CA LYS A 38 -1.12 11.27 -2.38
C LYS A 38 -0.84 11.81 -3.77
N ILE A 39 -1.03 10.98 -4.78
CA ILE A 39 -1.08 11.44 -6.17
C ILE A 39 -2.40 12.18 -6.37
N TYR A 40 -2.42 13.19 -7.22
CA TYR A 40 -3.63 13.90 -7.59
C TYR A 40 -3.76 13.97 -9.09
N THR A 41 -4.95 13.68 -9.59
CA THR A 41 -5.31 13.85 -10.99
C THR A 41 -6.74 14.37 -11.10
N ARG A 42 -7.11 14.79 -12.31
CA ARG A 42 -8.45 15.19 -12.72
C ARG A 42 -8.60 14.85 -14.20
N ASP A 43 -9.83 14.89 -14.70
CA ASP A 43 -10.11 14.62 -16.11
C ASP A 43 -9.23 15.50 -17.01
N HIS A 44 -8.48 14.85 -17.90
CA HIS A 44 -7.61 15.50 -18.89
C HIS A 44 -8.07 15.08 -20.28
N ALA A 45 -8.87 15.93 -20.92
CA ALA A 45 -9.37 15.72 -22.28
C ALA A 45 -9.15 16.99 -23.11
N VAL A 46 -8.08 16.98 -23.91
CA VAL A 46 -7.66 18.15 -24.70
C VAL A 46 -7.69 17.91 -26.20
N THR A 47 -7.46 16.68 -26.67
CA THR A 47 -7.45 16.33 -28.10
C THR A 47 -7.88 14.87 -28.31
N THR A 48 -8.21 14.48 -29.54
CA THR A 48 -8.51 13.08 -29.92
C THR A 48 -7.43 12.09 -29.46
N SER A 49 -6.17 12.53 -29.49
CA SER A 49 -5.00 11.72 -29.14
C SER A 49 -4.78 11.59 -27.63
N GLN A 50 -5.36 12.50 -26.83
CA GLN A 50 -5.18 12.61 -25.38
C GLN A 50 -6.50 12.54 -24.61
N GLN A 51 -7.61 12.17 -25.24
CA GLN A 51 -8.96 12.26 -24.68
C GLN A 51 -9.16 11.48 -23.36
N TYR A 52 -8.26 10.53 -23.07
CA TYR A 52 -8.22 9.74 -21.82
C TYR A 52 -6.85 9.84 -21.11
N GLY A 53 -6.10 10.92 -21.37
CA GLY A 53 -4.83 11.15 -20.70
C GLY A 53 -5.02 11.46 -19.22
N TYR A 54 -3.92 11.42 -18.47
CA TYR A 54 -3.88 11.83 -17.08
C TYR A 54 -2.67 12.73 -16.83
N ASP A 55 -2.94 13.86 -16.19
CA ASP A 55 -1.91 14.66 -15.54
C ASP A 55 -1.85 14.26 -14.07
N PHE A 56 -0.77 13.59 -13.69
CA PHE A 56 -0.50 13.21 -12.31
C PHE A 56 0.39 14.22 -11.63
N SER A 57 -0.19 14.94 -10.68
CA SER A 57 0.54 15.77 -9.71
C SER A 57 0.49 15.12 -8.33
N GLY A 58 0.87 15.86 -7.30
CA GLY A 58 0.96 15.36 -5.93
C GLY A 58 0.28 16.33 -4.98
N ARG A 59 -0.33 15.80 -3.94
CA ARG A 59 -0.91 16.57 -2.83
C ARG A 59 -0.37 16.03 -1.52
N ARG A 60 -0.04 16.92 -0.58
CA ARG A 60 0.13 16.56 0.83
C ARG A 60 -0.99 17.16 1.65
N TYR A 61 -1.38 16.50 2.74
CA TYR A 61 -2.23 17.14 3.74
C TYR A 61 -1.39 18.02 4.66
N ASP A 62 -1.78 19.27 4.77
CA ASP A 62 -1.19 20.29 5.62
C ASP A 62 -1.99 20.37 6.92
N PHE A 63 -1.54 19.67 7.95
CA PHE A 63 -2.28 19.52 9.21
C PHE A 63 -2.47 20.86 9.93
N ASP A 64 -1.46 21.74 9.88
CA ASP A 64 -1.49 23.04 10.55
C ASP A 64 -2.59 23.96 9.99
N ASN A 65 -2.92 23.80 8.71
CA ASN A 65 -3.93 24.61 8.01
C ASN A 65 -5.16 23.80 7.57
N SER A 66 -5.25 22.54 7.99
CA SER A 66 -6.33 21.59 7.65
C SER A 66 -6.73 21.61 6.17
N ARG A 67 -5.77 21.38 5.26
CA ARG A 67 -6.02 21.40 3.81
C ARG A 67 -5.10 20.51 3.00
N TRP A 68 -5.56 20.05 1.84
CA TRP A 68 -4.71 19.44 0.82
C TRP A 68 -4.00 20.52 -0.02
N THR A 69 -2.67 20.44 -0.12
CA THR A 69 -1.85 21.37 -0.89
C THR A 69 -0.93 20.63 -1.86
N ALA A 70 -0.61 21.26 -2.99
CA ALA A 70 0.28 20.67 -4.00
C ALA A 70 1.77 20.90 -3.71
N VAL A 71 2.10 21.69 -2.69
CA VAL A 71 3.47 22.10 -2.38
C VAL A 71 3.99 21.45 -1.10
N ASN A 72 5.29 21.18 -1.05
CA ASN A 72 6.00 20.59 0.09
C ASN A 72 6.45 21.62 1.14
N THR A 73 6.13 22.90 0.94
CA THR A 73 6.39 24.01 1.85
C THR A 73 5.08 24.69 2.28
N THR A 74 5.12 25.78 3.04
CA THR A 74 3.94 26.61 3.32
C THR A 74 3.50 27.35 2.05
N LEU A 75 2.21 27.65 1.90
CA LEU A 75 1.76 28.43 0.73
C LEU A 75 2.42 29.81 0.66
N ALA A 76 2.54 30.51 1.79
CA ALA A 76 3.21 31.81 1.83
C ALA A 76 4.67 31.75 1.33
N ALA A 77 5.42 30.72 1.72
CA ALA A 77 6.80 30.54 1.25
C ALA A 77 6.88 30.10 -0.21
N TYR A 78 5.84 29.44 -0.73
CA TYR A 78 5.72 29.14 -2.16
C TYR A 78 5.39 30.40 -2.96
N ASP A 79 4.39 31.16 -2.54
CA ASP A 79 3.90 32.37 -3.23
C ASP A 79 5.00 33.45 -3.30
N ALA A 80 5.83 33.57 -2.25
CA ALA A 80 6.96 34.49 -2.24
C ALA A 80 8.10 34.11 -3.22
N ALA A 81 8.26 32.83 -3.55
CA ALA A 81 9.30 32.36 -4.45
C ALA A 81 8.91 31.02 -5.14
N PRO A 82 8.03 31.04 -6.15
CA PRO A 82 7.54 29.82 -6.79
C PRO A 82 8.66 29.07 -7.51
N ALA A 83 8.80 27.78 -7.24
CA ALA A 83 9.83 26.94 -7.86
C ALA A 83 9.33 25.50 -8.06
N ASN A 84 9.85 24.82 -9.09
CA ASN A 84 9.44 23.46 -9.42
C ASN A 84 9.66 22.49 -8.26
N ASN A 85 10.82 22.59 -7.58
CA ASN A 85 11.19 21.73 -6.45
C ASN A 85 10.32 21.92 -5.19
N LYS A 86 9.45 22.94 -5.16
CA LYS A 86 8.49 23.14 -4.07
C LYS A 86 7.19 22.36 -4.28
N HIS A 87 6.97 21.71 -5.42
CA HIS A 87 5.81 20.84 -5.64
C HIS A 87 6.05 19.43 -5.08
N THR A 88 5.02 18.84 -4.47
CA THR A 88 5.06 17.52 -3.84
C THR A 88 5.43 16.41 -4.82
N ILE A 89 5.02 16.51 -6.09
CA ILE A 89 5.31 15.49 -7.11
C ILE A 89 6.69 15.63 -7.75
N TYR A 90 7.33 16.79 -7.63
CA TYR A 90 8.59 17.05 -8.30
C TYR A 90 9.65 16.03 -7.86
N ASN A 91 10.43 15.54 -8.82
CA ASN A 91 11.49 14.56 -8.63
C ASN A 91 11.03 13.16 -8.14
N LYS A 92 9.72 12.89 -8.06
CA LYS A 92 9.20 11.55 -7.77
C LYS A 92 9.52 10.61 -8.94
N PRO A 93 9.91 9.35 -8.68
CA PRO A 93 10.29 8.40 -9.72
C PRO A 93 9.07 7.94 -10.53
N VAL A 94 9.28 7.78 -11.83
CA VAL A 94 8.31 7.30 -12.82
C VAL A 94 8.67 5.87 -13.22
N TYR A 95 7.67 5.00 -13.33
CA TYR A 95 7.86 3.60 -13.71
C TYR A 95 7.00 3.22 -14.92
N ALA A 96 7.52 2.29 -15.72
CA ALA A 96 6.82 1.72 -16.87
C ALA A 96 5.54 1.01 -16.41
N MET A 97 4.40 1.43 -16.97
CA MET A 97 3.09 0.88 -16.62
C MET A 97 2.86 -0.50 -17.25
N ARG A 98 3.54 -0.78 -18.36
CA ARG A 98 3.55 -2.05 -19.10
C ARG A 98 4.89 -2.20 -19.82
N ALA A 99 5.29 -3.44 -20.10
CA ALA A 99 6.45 -3.71 -20.93
C ALA A 99 6.22 -3.19 -22.36
N GLY A 100 7.31 -2.87 -23.06
CA GLY A 100 7.22 -2.34 -24.42
C GLY A 100 8.56 -1.91 -24.95
N ARG A 101 8.52 -1.14 -26.03
CA ARG A 101 9.68 -0.67 -26.76
C ARG A 101 9.64 0.85 -26.88
N VAL A 102 10.75 1.52 -26.55
CA VAL A 102 10.85 2.98 -26.72
C VAL A 102 11.02 3.30 -28.21
N VAL A 103 9.98 3.88 -28.82
CA VAL A 103 9.94 4.26 -30.24
C VAL A 103 10.15 5.76 -30.47
N GLY A 104 10.05 6.56 -29.42
CA GLY A 104 10.38 7.98 -29.45
C GLY A 104 10.80 8.49 -28.08
N CYS A 105 11.70 9.46 -28.02
CA CYS A 105 12.17 10.01 -26.75
C CYS A 105 12.86 11.37 -26.88
N TRP A 106 13.03 12.04 -25.73
CA TRP A 106 13.98 13.14 -25.53
C TRP A 106 14.37 13.19 -24.05
N ARG A 107 15.63 13.44 -23.69
CA ARG A 107 16.05 13.31 -22.27
C ARG A 107 16.69 14.53 -21.60
N ASN A 108 17.07 15.57 -22.34
CA ASN A 108 17.81 16.71 -21.79
C ASN A 108 17.27 18.10 -22.15
N ALA A 109 16.01 18.20 -22.59
CA ALA A 109 15.35 19.50 -22.70
C ALA A 109 15.34 20.24 -21.36
N PRO A 110 15.64 21.56 -21.35
CA PRO A 110 15.63 22.33 -20.12
C PRO A 110 14.22 22.41 -19.52
N GLU A 111 14.18 22.58 -18.19
CA GLU A 111 12.93 22.75 -17.43
C GLU A 111 12.34 24.14 -17.68
N ASN A 112 11.03 24.24 -17.51
CA ASN A 112 10.38 25.54 -17.37
C ASN A 112 10.91 26.28 -16.12
N PRO A 113 11.14 27.61 -16.19
CA PRO A 113 11.76 28.39 -15.12
C PRO A 113 11.03 28.31 -13.78
N ARG A 114 9.70 28.21 -13.82
CA ARG A 114 8.84 28.04 -12.64
C ARG A 114 7.46 27.50 -13.04
N PRO A 115 6.62 27.08 -12.09
CA PRO A 115 5.21 26.81 -12.36
C PRO A 115 4.44 28.10 -12.73
N LYS A 116 3.34 27.94 -13.47
CA LYS A 116 2.35 29.00 -13.72
C LYS A 116 1.71 29.40 -12.39
N ILE A 117 1.57 30.70 -12.17
CA ILE A 117 0.93 31.27 -10.97
C ILE A 117 -0.28 32.13 -11.37
N ALA A 118 -1.12 32.45 -10.39
CA ALA A 118 -2.24 33.35 -10.60
C ALA A 118 -1.73 34.75 -11.04
N GLY A 119 -2.36 35.32 -12.07
CA GLY A 119 -1.96 36.61 -12.65
C GLY A 119 -0.96 36.52 -13.81
N ASP A 120 -0.39 35.34 -14.09
CA ASP A 120 0.45 35.17 -15.29
C ASP A 120 -0.34 35.36 -16.58
N SER A 121 0.24 36.12 -17.52
CA SER A 121 -0.36 36.32 -18.85
C SER A 121 -0.21 35.09 -19.74
N ASP A 122 -1.33 34.60 -20.27
CA ASP A 122 -1.37 33.55 -21.29
C ASP A 122 -0.81 33.99 -22.65
N LEU A 123 -0.61 35.31 -22.86
CA LEU A 123 0.06 35.83 -24.05
C LEU A 123 1.58 35.73 -23.94
N SER A 124 2.16 36.20 -22.83
CA SER A 124 3.63 36.20 -22.66
C SER A 124 4.20 34.88 -22.14
N ARG A 125 3.36 34.07 -21.47
CA ARG A 125 3.67 32.73 -20.94
C ARG A 125 5.00 32.73 -20.19
N PRO A 126 5.17 33.55 -19.14
CA PRO A 126 6.46 33.75 -18.47
C PRO A 126 6.96 32.50 -17.73
N TRP A 127 6.06 31.56 -17.44
CA TRP A 127 6.42 30.27 -16.84
C TRP A 127 7.05 29.29 -17.84
N LEU A 128 6.95 29.52 -19.15
CA LEU A 128 7.52 28.62 -20.16
C LEU A 128 8.92 29.02 -20.57
N HIS A 129 9.76 28.00 -20.79
CA HIS A 129 11.12 28.18 -21.29
C HIS A 129 11.12 28.90 -22.66
N ALA A 130 12.06 29.81 -22.87
CA ALA A 130 12.16 30.59 -24.11
C ALA A 130 12.33 29.69 -25.34
N ASP A 131 13.20 28.67 -25.25
CA ASP A 131 13.44 27.72 -26.35
C ASP A 131 12.22 26.86 -26.69
N PHE A 132 11.34 26.58 -25.72
CA PHE A 132 10.06 25.92 -26.01
C PHE A 132 9.16 26.84 -26.84
N LYS A 133 9.08 28.13 -26.47
CA LYS A 133 8.34 29.14 -27.25
C LYS A 133 8.91 29.34 -28.65
N ALA A 134 10.22 29.11 -28.83
CA ALA A 134 10.91 29.13 -30.12
C ALA A 134 10.73 27.83 -30.94
N GLY A 135 10.02 26.82 -30.43
CA GLY A 135 9.78 25.55 -31.12
C GLY A 135 10.98 24.59 -31.13
N LEU A 136 11.95 24.80 -30.24
CA LEU A 136 13.20 24.02 -30.13
C LEU A 136 13.15 22.92 -29.07
N ILE A 137 12.05 22.83 -28.31
CA ILE A 137 11.85 21.82 -27.28
C ILE A 137 10.58 21.02 -27.62
N PRO A 138 10.59 19.70 -27.43
CA PRO A 138 9.39 18.91 -27.60
C PRO A 138 8.22 19.37 -26.72
N GLY A 139 6.99 19.21 -27.20
CA GLY A 139 5.75 19.44 -26.46
C GLY A 139 5.71 18.67 -25.16
N GLY A 140 6.08 17.38 -25.18
CA GLY A 140 6.19 16.56 -23.98
C GLY A 140 7.44 16.83 -23.14
N GLY A 141 8.33 17.75 -23.54
CA GLY A 141 9.61 17.96 -22.88
C GLY A 141 10.45 16.69 -22.88
N ASN A 142 11.05 16.34 -21.73
CA ASN A 142 11.71 15.06 -21.59
C ASN A 142 10.67 13.96 -21.46
N MET A 143 10.71 13.00 -22.39
CA MET A 143 9.62 12.06 -22.56
C MET A 143 10.06 10.72 -23.15
N LEU A 144 9.18 9.73 -23.02
CA LEU A 144 9.27 8.42 -23.66
C LEU A 144 7.93 8.08 -24.32
N TRP A 145 7.98 7.74 -25.60
CA TRP A 145 6.93 7.04 -26.33
C TRP A 145 7.24 5.56 -26.33
N VAL A 146 6.39 4.77 -25.70
CA VAL A 146 6.53 3.31 -25.57
C VAL A 146 5.46 2.62 -26.39
N GLU A 147 5.87 1.85 -27.38
CA GLU A 147 4.99 0.97 -28.14
C GLU A 147 4.89 -0.41 -27.46
N HIS A 148 3.67 -0.92 -27.37
CA HIS A 148 3.35 -2.23 -26.80
C HIS A 148 3.17 -3.27 -27.92
N ASP A 149 3.14 -4.55 -27.53
CA ASP A 149 2.98 -5.70 -28.43
C ASP A 149 1.65 -5.72 -29.21
N ASP A 150 0.62 -5.06 -28.70
CA ASP A 150 -0.66 -4.85 -29.40
C ASP A 150 -0.67 -3.63 -30.33
N GLY A 151 0.48 -2.96 -30.51
CA GLY A 151 0.63 -1.76 -31.34
C GLY A 151 0.11 -0.47 -30.69
N SER A 152 -0.40 -0.53 -29.45
CA SER A 152 -0.74 0.67 -28.70
C SER A 152 0.52 1.42 -28.24
N ARG A 153 0.41 2.73 -28.04
CA ARG A 153 1.52 3.61 -27.64
C ARG A 153 1.19 4.42 -26.41
N MET A 154 2.06 4.37 -25.40
CA MET A 154 1.98 5.15 -24.18
C MET A 154 3.00 6.28 -24.21
N LEU A 155 2.56 7.50 -23.91
CA LEU A 155 3.46 8.62 -23.63
C LEU A 155 3.71 8.74 -22.12
N TYR A 156 4.95 9.02 -21.74
CA TYR A 156 5.35 9.55 -20.43
C TYR A 156 6.07 10.88 -20.65
N ALA A 157 5.56 12.00 -20.13
CA ALA A 157 6.06 13.34 -20.46
C ALA A 157 6.47 14.18 -19.23
N HIS A 158 7.08 15.33 -19.53
CA HIS A 158 7.48 16.39 -18.60
C HIS A 158 8.48 15.95 -17.53
N MET A 159 9.40 15.02 -17.86
CA MET A 159 10.40 14.56 -16.90
C MET A 159 11.54 15.56 -16.70
N VAL A 160 12.28 15.40 -15.61
CA VAL A 160 13.45 16.24 -15.29
C VAL A 160 14.61 15.88 -16.25
N PRO A 161 15.31 16.88 -16.83
CA PRO A 161 16.46 16.64 -17.69
C PRO A 161 17.53 15.78 -17.01
N GLY A 162 18.12 14.87 -17.78
CA GLY A 162 19.15 13.95 -17.29
C GLY A 162 18.65 12.77 -16.47
N THR A 163 17.35 12.70 -16.13
CA THR A 163 16.82 11.59 -15.31
C THR A 163 16.39 10.37 -16.10
N ILE A 164 16.09 10.53 -17.40
CA ILE A 164 15.89 9.43 -18.33
C ILE A 164 17.28 8.92 -18.75
N GLY A 165 17.53 7.63 -18.51
CA GLY A 165 18.83 7.02 -18.78
C GLY A 165 19.17 6.95 -20.27
N GLN A 166 20.46 7.03 -20.61
CA GLN A 166 20.94 6.93 -21.99
C GLN A 166 20.56 5.62 -22.68
N ASN A 167 20.44 4.54 -21.90
CA ASN A 167 20.03 3.22 -22.40
C ASN A 167 18.54 3.17 -22.77
N LEU A 168 17.74 4.16 -22.36
CA LEU A 168 16.33 4.29 -22.72
C LEU A 168 16.13 5.27 -23.87
N CYS A 169 16.99 6.28 -23.98
CA CYS A 169 16.85 7.34 -24.97
C CYS A 169 18.21 7.77 -25.53
N PRO A 170 18.47 7.56 -26.84
CA PRO A 170 19.73 7.98 -27.46
C PRO A 170 19.82 9.51 -27.62
N HIS A 171 18.70 10.22 -27.68
CA HIS A 171 18.63 11.66 -27.93
C HIS A 171 19.08 12.48 -26.72
N ASN A 172 20.37 12.88 -26.71
CA ASN A 172 21.03 13.56 -25.59
C ASN A 172 21.06 15.10 -25.70
N ALA A 173 20.74 15.66 -26.86
CA ALA A 173 20.78 17.12 -27.05
C ALA A 173 19.77 17.83 -26.14
N ALA A 174 20.08 19.08 -25.76
CA ALA A 174 19.14 19.90 -25.01
C ALA A 174 18.01 20.41 -25.91
N LEU A 175 18.34 20.76 -27.16
CA LEU A 175 17.43 21.40 -28.10
C LEU A 175 17.34 20.59 -29.40
N PHE A 176 16.22 20.73 -30.08
CA PHE A 176 16.10 20.32 -31.48
C PHE A 176 17.13 21.04 -32.34
N PRO A 177 17.58 20.41 -33.45
CA PRO A 177 18.54 21.03 -34.36
C PRO A 177 17.94 22.24 -35.10
N ALA A 178 16.61 22.31 -35.22
CA ALA A 178 15.88 23.45 -35.76
C ALA A 178 14.45 23.49 -35.17
N PRO A 179 13.74 24.63 -35.28
CA PRO A 179 12.34 24.71 -34.88
C PRO A 179 11.47 23.70 -35.64
N LYS A 180 10.64 22.93 -34.93
CA LYS A 180 9.75 21.90 -35.51
C LYS A 180 8.77 22.44 -36.57
N GLY A 181 8.31 23.69 -36.42
CA GLY A 181 7.24 24.24 -37.26
C GLY A 181 5.94 23.42 -37.19
N SER A 182 5.30 23.20 -38.34
CA SER A 182 4.08 22.38 -38.47
C SER A 182 4.35 20.88 -38.63
N SER A 183 5.62 20.47 -38.80
CA SER A 183 6.01 19.07 -38.98
C SER A 183 5.67 18.25 -37.74
N SER A 184 5.49 16.93 -37.88
CA SER A 184 5.34 16.03 -36.72
C SER A 184 6.55 16.13 -35.80
N GLU A 185 6.36 16.03 -34.49
CA GLU A 185 7.47 16.04 -33.53
C GLU A 185 8.37 14.80 -33.67
N PHE A 186 7.79 13.70 -34.18
CA PHE A 186 8.50 12.44 -34.41
C PHE A 186 9.68 12.54 -35.38
N ILE A 187 9.81 13.63 -36.15
CA ILE A 187 11.00 13.87 -36.98
C ILE A 187 12.28 13.98 -36.14
N TYR A 188 12.18 14.45 -34.89
CA TYR A 188 13.33 14.63 -34.00
C TYR A 188 13.34 13.62 -32.87
N VAL A 189 12.16 13.25 -32.37
CA VAL A 189 12.07 12.39 -31.18
C VAL A 189 12.03 10.91 -31.54
N GLY A 190 11.76 10.53 -32.80
CA GLY A 190 11.74 9.15 -33.24
C GLY A 190 13.07 8.44 -32.98
N VAL A 191 13.01 7.19 -32.53
CA VAL A 191 14.20 6.36 -32.26
C VAL A 191 14.32 5.30 -33.34
N ASP A 192 15.47 5.26 -34.00
CA ASP A 192 15.78 4.24 -35.02
C ASP A 192 15.66 2.83 -34.45
N ALA A 193 15.12 1.90 -35.23
CA ALA A 193 14.80 0.54 -34.78
C ALA A 193 15.95 -0.18 -34.05
N ALA A 194 17.20 0.04 -34.49
CA ALA A 194 18.40 -0.54 -33.88
C ALA A 194 18.75 0.03 -32.49
N GLN A 195 18.23 1.21 -32.15
CA GLN A 195 18.48 1.92 -30.89
C GLN A 195 17.28 1.86 -29.93
N GLN A 196 16.17 1.27 -30.35
CA GLN A 196 14.95 1.21 -29.55
C GLN A 196 15.14 0.30 -28.33
N ALA A 197 15.04 0.88 -27.14
CA ALA A 197 15.20 0.16 -25.89
C ALA A 197 13.95 -0.68 -25.56
N LEU A 198 14.14 -1.92 -25.14
CA LEU A 198 13.08 -2.72 -24.52
C LEU A 198 12.97 -2.35 -23.04
N ILE A 199 11.75 -2.18 -22.56
CA ILE A 199 11.46 -1.92 -21.15
C ILE A 199 10.54 -2.99 -20.57
N SER A 200 10.76 -3.30 -19.30
CA SER A 200 9.91 -4.20 -18.51
C SER A 200 8.89 -3.41 -17.70
N LYS A 201 7.72 -4.01 -17.46
CA LYS A 201 6.72 -3.46 -16.54
C LYS A 201 7.34 -3.21 -15.16
N GLY A 202 7.13 -2.02 -14.59
CA GLY A 202 7.67 -1.60 -13.31
C GLY A 202 9.13 -1.11 -13.32
N GLN A 203 9.78 -1.08 -14.50
CA GLN A 203 11.11 -0.51 -14.70
C GLN A 203 11.09 1.00 -14.47
N TYR A 204 12.12 1.53 -13.79
CA TYR A 204 12.30 2.96 -13.61
C TYR A 204 12.59 3.65 -14.95
N LEU A 205 11.90 4.76 -15.23
CA LEU A 205 11.98 5.49 -16.49
C LEU A 205 12.64 6.87 -16.37
N GLY A 206 12.45 7.54 -15.24
CA GLY A 206 12.90 8.92 -15.03
C GLY A 206 12.23 9.52 -13.81
N ARG A 207 12.22 10.85 -13.70
CA ARG A 207 11.59 11.57 -12.58
C ARG A 207 10.69 12.68 -13.08
N VAL A 208 9.59 12.90 -12.37
CA VAL A 208 8.61 13.95 -12.68
C VAL A 208 9.27 15.32 -12.60
N GLY A 209 9.14 16.09 -13.67
CA GLY A 209 9.66 17.45 -13.80
C GLY A 209 8.58 18.39 -14.32
N ASN A 210 9.00 19.39 -15.08
CA ASN A 210 8.19 20.47 -15.63
C ASN A 210 8.75 20.94 -16.99
N SER A 211 9.39 20.06 -17.78
CA SER A 211 9.92 20.40 -19.11
C SER A 211 8.82 20.43 -20.19
N GLY A 212 9.04 21.16 -21.28
CA GLY A 212 8.10 21.24 -22.41
C GLY A 212 6.83 22.06 -22.11
N SER A 213 5.71 21.68 -22.73
CA SER A 213 4.42 22.38 -22.63
C SER A 213 3.69 22.08 -21.33
N SER A 214 4.22 22.56 -20.21
CA SER A 214 3.70 22.27 -18.87
C SER A 214 3.42 23.56 -18.08
N THR A 215 2.37 23.54 -17.26
CA THR A 215 2.03 24.65 -16.35
C THR A 215 2.64 24.48 -14.95
N GLY A 216 3.28 23.36 -14.66
CA GLY A 216 3.88 23.07 -13.36
C GLY A 216 4.23 21.59 -13.23
N PRO A 217 4.96 21.18 -12.19
CA PRO A 217 5.40 19.80 -12.06
C PRO A 217 4.25 18.79 -12.08
N HIS A 218 4.26 17.88 -13.06
CA HIS A 218 3.33 16.75 -13.18
C HIS A 218 3.91 15.71 -14.16
N LEU A 219 3.43 14.48 -14.06
CA LEU A 219 3.63 13.46 -15.10
C LEU A 219 2.39 13.44 -15.97
N HIS A 220 2.56 13.77 -17.25
CA HIS A 220 1.53 13.51 -18.25
C HIS A 220 1.68 12.09 -18.79
N VAL A 221 0.59 11.33 -18.81
CA VAL A 221 0.50 10.06 -19.55
C VAL A 221 -0.75 10.01 -20.42
N HIS A 222 -0.66 9.32 -21.54
CA HIS A 222 -1.84 8.90 -22.29
C HIS A 222 -1.52 7.64 -23.12
N LEU A 223 -2.57 6.87 -23.41
CA LEU A 223 -2.50 5.71 -24.27
C LEU A 223 -3.18 6.02 -25.62
N GLN A 224 -2.59 5.56 -26.71
CA GLN A 224 -3.16 5.63 -28.05
C GLN A 224 -3.16 4.25 -28.69
N ASN A 225 -4.12 4.00 -29.58
CA ASN A 225 -4.03 2.86 -30.49
C ASN A 225 -3.02 3.14 -31.63
N ALA A 226 -2.79 2.17 -32.51
CA ALA A 226 -1.86 2.32 -33.64
C ALA A 226 -2.22 3.48 -34.60
N GLY A 227 -3.47 3.92 -34.61
CA GLY A 227 -3.96 5.07 -35.39
C GLY A 227 -3.83 6.43 -34.69
N GLY A 228 -3.23 6.49 -33.49
CA GLY A 228 -3.05 7.73 -32.73
C GLY A 228 -4.31 8.21 -32.00
N VAL A 229 -5.36 7.39 -31.91
CA VAL A 229 -6.60 7.73 -31.19
C VAL A 229 -6.45 7.33 -29.72
N GLY A 230 -6.71 8.27 -28.83
CA GLY A 230 -6.61 8.07 -27.38
C GLY A 230 -7.49 6.93 -26.88
N GLN A 231 -6.97 6.10 -25.98
CA GLN A 231 -7.64 4.93 -25.41
C GLN A 231 -7.74 5.05 -23.88
N PRO A 232 -8.82 4.54 -23.26
CA PRO A 232 -8.92 4.50 -21.81
C PRO A 232 -7.83 3.58 -21.25
N ILE A 233 -7.28 3.94 -20.09
CA ILE A 233 -6.30 3.12 -19.38
C ILE A 233 -7.04 2.31 -18.31
N THR A 234 -7.00 0.99 -18.41
CA THR A 234 -7.48 0.08 -17.37
C THR A 234 -6.33 -0.23 -16.41
N PHE A 235 -6.47 0.13 -15.13
CA PHE A 235 -5.42 -0.06 -14.14
C PHE A 235 -5.53 -1.41 -13.43
N SER A 236 -4.39 -2.04 -13.12
CA SER A 236 -4.33 -3.32 -12.41
C SER A 236 -4.75 -3.19 -10.94
N ARG A 237 -4.42 -2.06 -10.32
CA ARG A 237 -4.59 -1.76 -8.90
C ARG A 237 -4.68 -0.24 -8.69
N GLY A 238 -5.15 0.14 -7.52
CA GLY A 238 -5.22 1.51 -7.06
C GLY A 238 -6.52 1.79 -6.32
N ILE A 239 -6.43 2.70 -5.35
CA ILE A 239 -7.59 3.27 -4.66
C ILE A 239 -7.61 4.78 -4.84
N ALA A 240 -8.81 5.33 -5.02
CA ALA A 240 -9.03 6.76 -5.19
C ALA A 240 -10.07 7.29 -4.20
N THR A 241 -10.01 8.59 -3.91
CA THR A 241 -11.03 9.32 -3.16
C THR A 241 -11.06 10.74 -3.68
N GLU A 242 -12.22 11.38 -3.65
CA GLU A 242 -12.29 12.81 -3.88
C GLU A 242 -11.51 13.57 -2.80
N PRO A 243 -10.81 14.66 -3.15
CA PRO A 243 -10.10 15.49 -2.19
C PRO A 243 -11.09 16.23 -1.27
N ASP A 244 -10.87 16.11 0.04
CA ASP A 244 -11.70 16.75 1.07
C ASP A 244 -10.80 17.27 2.19
N ASN A 245 -10.83 18.59 2.42
CA ASN A 245 -10.01 19.27 3.42
C ASN A 245 -10.41 18.91 4.86
N THR A 246 -11.58 18.33 5.08
CA THR A 246 -11.99 17.83 6.40
C THR A 246 -11.47 16.42 6.68
N LYS A 247 -10.88 15.75 5.68
CA LYS A 247 -10.44 14.36 5.74
C LYS A 247 -8.93 14.23 5.52
N PRO A 248 -8.10 14.36 6.57
CA PRO A 248 -6.64 14.26 6.50
C PRO A 248 -6.11 12.96 5.92
N TYR A 249 -6.86 11.87 6.04
CA TYR A 249 -6.47 10.53 5.59
C TYR A 249 -7.27 10.07 4.34
N GLY A 250 -7.99 10.99 3.71
CA GLY A 250 -8.95 10.71 2.63
C GLY A 250 -10.16 9.89 3.10
N GLY A 251 -11.02 9.49 2.16
CA GLY A 251 -12.06 8.50 2.36
C GLY A 251 -13.50 9.01 2.10
N PRO A 252 -14.44 8.11 1.77
CA PRO A 252 -14.26 6.67 1.56
C PRO A 252 -13.43 6.37 0.29
N TRP A 253 -12.48 5.44 0.40
CA TRP A 253 -11.62 5.05 -0.71
C TRP A 253 -12.32 4.02 -1.59
N VAL A 254 -12.30 4.25 -2.90
CA VAL A 254 -12.87 3.39 -3.93
C VAL A 254 -11.75 2.69 -4.69
N ARG A 255 -11.85 1.37 -4.80
CA ARG A 255 -10.91 0.57 -5.59
C ARG A 255 -11.28 0.64 -7.07
N PHE A 256 -10.29 0.85 -7.94
CA PHE A 256 -10.48 0.90 -9.40
C PHE A 256 -9.67 -0.16 -10.17
N ALA A 257 -9.24 -1.22 -9.49
CA ALA A 257 -8.60 -2.37 -10.13
C ALA A 257 -9.51 -2.99 -11.21
N GLY A 258 -8.97 -3.16 -12.43
CA GLY A 258 -9.72 -3.60 -13.60
C GLY A 258 -10.59 -2.50 -14.24
N SER A 259 -10.35 -1.23 -13.92
CA SER A 259 -11.10 -0.09 -14.46
C SER A 259 -10.21 1.15 -14.62
N SER A 260 -10.73 2.21 -15.22
CA SER A 260 -10.08 3.53 -15.24
C SER A 260 -10.22 4.23 -13.89
N ILE A 261 -9.37 5.24 -13.65
CA ILE A 261 -9.50 6.10 -12.46
C ILE A 261 -10.88 6.77 -12.50
N PRO A 262 -11.61 6.87 -11.36
CA PRO A 262 -12.89 7.58 -11.31
C PRO A 262 -12.79 9.00 -11.85
N ALA A 263 -13.84 9.47 -12.52
CA ALA A 263 -13.87 10.80 -13.12
C ALA A 263 -13.73 11.92 -12.07
N GLY A 264 -13.39 13.11 -12.53
CA GLY A 264 -13.25 14.31 -11.71
C GLY A 264 -11.97 14.32 -10.86
N PRO A 265 -11.85 15.26 -9.91
CA PRO A 265 -10.68 15.37 -9.04
C PRO A 265 -10.51 14.16 -8.12
N GLN A 266 -9.37 13.48 -8.22
CA GLN A 266 -9.07 12.29 -7.40
C GLN A 266 -7.73 12.44 -6.68
N LEU A 267 -7.72 12.14 -5.38
CA LEU A 267 -6.53 11.68 -4.67
C LEU A 267 -6.38 10.19 -4.91
N ILE A 268 -5.17 9.75 -5.27
CA ILE A 268 -4.86 8.36 -5.54
C ILE A 268 -3.78 7.88 -4.58
N TRP A 269 -3.99 6.71 -4.00
CA TRP A 269 -2.97 6.00 -3.25
C TRP A 269 -2.38 4.88 -4.12
N ALA A 270 -1.29 5.20 -4.82
CA ALA A 270 -0.65 4.23 -5.72
C ALA A 270 -0.16 2.99 -4.95
N PRO A 271 -0.35 1.78 -5.51
CA PRO A 271 0.09 0.53 -4.90
C PRO A 271 1.55 0.55 -4.44
N ARG A 272 1.83 -0.08 -3.31
CA ARG A 272 3.20 -0.29 -2.84
C ARG A 272 3.77 -1.58 -3.39
N THR A 273 5.08 -1.61 -3.56
CA THR A 273 5.83 -2.85 -3.80
C THR A 273 6.43 -3.30 -2.47
N LEU A 274 6.24 -4.57 -2.11
CA LEU A 274 6.93 -5.20 -0.97
C LEU A 274 7.60 -6.48 -1.44
N THR A 275 8.83 -6.69 -0.99
CA THR A 275 9.59 -7.91 -1.27
C THR A 275 9.56 -8.90 -0.10
N SER A 276 9.27 -8.42 1.13
CA SER A 276 9.23 -9.24 2.35
C SER A 276 8.08 -8.87 3.29
N SER A 277 8.30 -8.01 4.28
CA SER A 277 7.31 -7.66 5.32
C SER A 277 7.17 -6.15 5.50
N TYR A 278 5.96 -5.68 5.79
CA TYR A 278 5.68 -4.27 6.12
C TYR A 278 5.01 -4.19 7.48
N ALA A 279 5.60 -3.46 8.42
CA ALA A 279 5.06 -3.32 9.77
C ALA A 279 4.87 -1.85 10.11
N ARG A 280 3.81 -1.57 10.90
CA ARG A 280 3.48 -0.25 11.42
C ARG A 280 2.94 -0.37 12.83
N HIS A 281 3.40 0.48 13.73
CA HIS A 281 2.88 0.62 15.09
C HIS A 281 2.23 1.98 15.29
N GLY A 282 1.35 2.07 16.29
CA GLY A 282 0.74 3.33 16.71
C GLY A 282 -0.15 4.02 15.67
N VAL A 283 -0.75 3.27 14.75
CA VAL A 283 -1.62 3.86 13.72
C VAL A 283 -2.99 4.18 14.34
N LYS A 284 -3.33 5.47 14.44
CA LYS A 284 -4.62 5.91 14.96
C LYS A 284 -5.78 5.34 14.13
N ALA A 285 -6.87 4.94 14.76
CA ALA A 285 -8.02 4.32 14.09
C ALA A 285 -8.56 5.12 12.89
N ALA A 286 -8.55 6.46 12.97
CA ALA A 286 -8.98 7.35 11.89
C ALA A 286 -8.11 7.25 10.60
N ALA A 287 -6.84 6.86 10.72
CA ALA A 287 -5.94 6.64 9.59
C ALA A 287 -5.86 5.17 9.16
N TYR A 288 -6.14 4.27 10.11
CA TYR A 288 -5.95 2.82 9.95
C TYR A 288 -6.74 2.25 8.78
N GLN A 289 -8.02 2.60 8.63
CA GLN A 289 -8.88 2.00 7.60
C GLN A 289 -8.33 2.26 6.19
N SER A 290 -7.91 3.50 5.91
CA SER A 290 -7.34 3.89 4.62
C SER A 290 -6.01 3.16 4.36
N LEU A 291 -5.15 3.04 5.36
CA LEU A 291 -3.89 2.29 5.26
C LEU A 291 -4.14 0.80 5.01
N PHE A 292 -5.10 0.20 5.73
CA PHE A 292 -5.47 -1.20 5.55
C PHE A 292 -5.96 -1.49 4.13
N GLN A 293 -6.89 -0.67 3.62
CA GLN A 293 -7.42 -0.79 2.25
C GLN A 293 -6.31 -0.63 1.22
N HIS A 294 -5.41 0.33 1.44
CA HIS A 294 -4.26 0.56 0.56
C HIS A 294 -3.32 -0.63 0.51
N LEU A 295 -2.97 -1.23 1.66
CA LEU A 295 -2.08 -2.39 1.72
C LEU A 295 -2.73 -3.65 1.12
N ALA A 296 -4.04 -3.86 1.36
CA ALA A 296 -4.79 -4.93 0.73
C ALA A 296 -4.84 -4.76 -0.80
N ASP A 297 -5.13 -3.56 -1.30
CA ASP A 297 -5.10 -3.26 -2.74
C ASP A 297 -3.69 -3.37 -3.34
N SER A 298 -2.64 -3.13 -2.55
CA SER A 298 -1.24 -3.34 -2.95
C SER A 298 -0.85 -4.83 -3.05
N GLY A 299 -1.75 -5.75 -2.72
CA GLY A 299 -1.49 -7.20 -2.79
C GLY A 299 -0.90 -7.80 -1.53
N PHE A 300 -0.99 -7.12 -0.39
CA PHE A 300 -0.58 -7.66 0.91
C PHE A 300 -1.74 -8.33 1.63
N LYS A 301 -1.40 -9.19 2.58
CA LYS A 301 -2.30 -9.68 3.63
C LYS A 301 -1.70 -9.37 4.99
N ALA A 302 -2.56 -9.05 5.97
CA ALA A 302 -2.11 -8.92 7.35
C ALA A 302 -1.73 -10.31 7.87
N SER A 303 -0.61 -10.41 8.56
CA SER A 303 -0.20 -11.59 9.34
C SER A 303 -0.37 -11.40 10.84
N TRP A 304 -0.39 -10.14 11.29
CA TRP A 304 -0.58 -9.74 12.67
C TRP A 304 -1.42 -8.47 12.74
N LEU A 305 -2.34 -8.41 13.70
CA LEU A 305 -3.14 -7.23 14.00
C LEU A 305 -3.38 -7.11 15.51
N ASP A 306 -3.01 -5.99 16.08
CA ASP A 306 -3.22 -5.68 17.50
C ASP A 306 -3.94 -4.34 17.59
N GLY A 307 -5.12 -4.33 18.23
CA GLY A 307 -5.82 -3.11 18.60
C GLY A 307 -5.47 -2.75 20.04
N TYR A 308 -5.42 -1.46 20.36
CA TYR A 308 -5.21 -1.03 21.74
C TYR A 308 -5.69 0.41 21.95
N ASN A 309 -5.98 0.76 23.20
CA ASN A 309 -6.42 2.08 23.62
C ASN A 309 -5.31 2.84 24.35
N VAL A 310 -5.15 4.11 24.01
CA VAL A 310 -4.37 5.07 24.79
C VAL A 310 -5.21 6.32 25.03
N SER A 311 -5.45 6.67 26.30
CA SER A 311 -6.22 7.84 26.70
C SER A 311 -7.58 7.96 25.97
N GLY A 312 -8.31 6.86 25.86
CA GLY A 312 -9.62 6.80 25.19
C GLY A 312 -9.55 6.69 23.66
N SER A 313 -8.39 6.91 23.04
CA SER A 313 -8.21 6.80 21.58
C SER A 313 -7.75 5.39 21.18
N VAL A 314 -8.33 4.86 20.10
CA VAL A 314 -7.97 3.55 19.53
C VAL A 314 -6.84 3.67 18.52
N PHE A 315 -5.89 2.74 18.61
CA PHE A 315 -4.75 2.59 17.74
C PHE A 315 -4.61 1.12 17.31
N TYR A 316 -3.91 0.92 16.20
CA TYR A 316 -3.62 -0.39 15.66
C TYR A 316 -2.13 -0.56 15.35
N ASN A 317 -1.62 -1.74 15.65
CA ASN A 317 -0.33 -2.24 15.19
C ASN A 317 -0.57 -3.37 14.19
N MET A 318 0.28 -3.47 13.18
CA MET A 318 0.07 -4.41 12.08
C MET A 318 1.38 -4.90 11.51
N VAL A 319 1.40 -6.18 11.10
CA VAL A 319 2.44 -6.76 10.26
C VAL A 319 1.77 -7.33 9.02
N TRP A 320 2.36 -7.04 7.87
CA TRP A 320 1.87 -7.41 6.55
C TRP A 320 2.95 -8.15 5.78
N GLN A 321 2.50 -9.04 4.90
CA GLN A 321 3.34 -9.79 3.96
C GLN A 321 2.63 -9.90 2.61
N PRO A 322 3.34 -10.21 1.51
CA PRO A 322 2.72 -10.56 0.23
C PRO A 322 1.61 -11.59 0.42
N ALA A 323 0.45 -11.32 -0.16
CA ALA A 323 -0.65 -12.27 -0.13
C ALA A 323 -0.29 -13.49 -0.99
N ASN A 324 -0.33 -14.67 -0.38
CA ASN A 324 -0.10 -15.96 -1.03
C ASN A 324 -1.34 -16.88 -1.02
N LEU A 325 -2.41 -16.44 -0.34
CA LEU A 325 -3.68 -17.15 -0.20
C LEU A 325 -4.83 -16.13 -0.26
N ALA A 326 -6.02 -16.59 -0.61
CA ALA A 326 -7.23 -15.81 -0.36
C ALA A 326 -7.38 -15.59 1.15
N TRP A 327 -7.68 -14.35 1.54
CA TRP A 327 -7.74 -13.95 2.94
C TRP A 327 -8.85 -12.93 3.17
N ARG A 328 -9.29 -12.80 4.42
CA ARG A 328 -10.20 -11.75 4.90
C ARG A 328 -9.69 -11.26 6.24
N ALA A 329 -9.92 -10.01 6.59
CA ALA A 329 -9.76 -9.58 7.97
C ALA A 329 -10.84 -8.59 8.35
N TYR A 330 -11.19 -8.61 9.64
CA TYR A 330 -12.20 -7.76 10.24
C TYR A 330 -11.63 -7.23 11.55
N HIS A 331 -11.84 -5.96 11.82
CA HIS A 331 -11.25 -5.25 12.97
C HIS A 331 -12.29 -4.35 13.62
N GLY A 332 -12.08 -4.07 14.90
CA GLY A 332 -12.97 -3.19 15.67
C GLY A 332 -14.41 -3.70 15.76
N GLN A 333 -14.63 -5.01 15.68
CA GLN A 333 -15.97 -5.60 15.67
C GLN A 333 -16.57 -5.67 17.08
N SER A 334 -17.87 -5.44 17.23
CA SER A 334 -18.60 -5.83 18.45
C SER A 334 -18.65 -7.35 18.58
N ALA A 335 -18.99 -7.87 19.76
CA ALA A 335 -19.10 -9.32 19.97
C ALA A 335 -20.07 -9.99 18.97
N ALA A 336 -21.23 -9.37 18.72
CA ALA A 336 -22.23 -9.88 17.79
C ALA A 336 -21.75 -9.81 16.33
N ALA A 337 -21.17 -8.68 15.91
CA ALA A 337 -20.67 -8.50 14.55
C ALA A 337 -19.48 -9.44 14.26
N TYR A 338 -18.59 -9.62 15.24
CA TYR A 338 -17.50 -10.59 15.18
C TYR A 338 -18.03 -12.00 14.91
N GLN A 339 -19.05 -12.43 15.67
CA GLN A 339 -19.61 -13.77 15.50
C GLN A 339 -20.25 -13.95 14.12
N GLN A 340 -20.92 -12.93 13.59
CA GLN A 340 -21.50 -12.96 12.24
C GLN A 340 -20.44 -13.14 11.16
N VAL A 341 -19.39 -12.31 11.15
CA VAL A 341 -18.33 -12.40 10.13
C VAL A 341 -17.52 -13.69 10.27
N PHE A 342 -17.36 -14.20 11.49
CA PHE A 342 -16.69 -15.47 11.75
C PHE A 342 -17.47 -16.64 11.15
N ASN A 343 -18.77 -16.72 11.44
CA ASN A 343 -19.65 -17.76 10.90
C ASN A 343 -19.66 -17.72 9.37
N GLN A 344 -19.79 -16.52 8.78
CA GLN A 344 -19.78 -16.37 7.33
C GLN A 344 -18.44 -16.80 6.71
N ALA A 345 -17.31 -16.38 7.28
CA ALA A 345 -15.99 -16.77 6.78
C ALA A 345 -15.78 -18.28 6.84
N THR A 346 -16.20 -18.94 7.94
CA THR A 346 -16.13 -20.40 8.07
C THR A 346 -17.03 -21.11 7.04
N ALA A 347 -18.25 -20.62 6.82
CA ALA A 347 -19.14 -21.15 5.78
C ALA A 347 -18.52 -21.04 4.37
N ASP A 348 -17.77 -19.98 4.12
CA ASP A 348 -17.08 -19.75 2.84
C ASP A 348 -15.74 -20.52 2.70
N GLY A 349 -15.43 -21.38 3.67
CA GLY A 349 -14.23 -22.25 3.69
C GLY A 349 -12.95 -21.55 4.17
N PHE A 350 -13.07 -20.42 4.84
CA PHE A 350 -11.93 -19.75 5.50
C PHE A 350 -11.78 -20.20 6.95
N VAL A 351 -10.55 -20.14 7.46
CA VAL A 351 -10.21 -20.48 8.85
C VAL A 351 -9.54 -19.27 9.51
N ALA A 352 -9.90 -18.99 10.76
CA ALA A 352 -9.25 -17.93 11.52
C ALA A 352 -7.80 -18.30 11.81
N VAL A 353 -6.87 -17.39 11.53
CA VAL A 353 -5.42 -17.58 11.74
C VAL A 353 -4.81 -16.63 12.77
N HIS A 354 -5.53 -15.57 13.11
CA HIS A 354 -5.17 -14.62 14.16
C HIS A 354 -6.44 -14.04 14.77
N VAL A 355 -6.48 -13.90 16.09
CA VAL A 355 -7.54 -13.18 16.81
C VAL A 355 -6.94 -12.26 17.85
N ASP A 356 -7.58 -11.12 18.05
CA ASP A 356 -7.18 -10.14 19.05
C ASP A 356 -8.41 -9.39 19.60
N SER A 357 -8.25 -8.77 20.77
CA SER A 357 -9.27 -7.95 21.41
C SER A 357 -8.68 -6.75 22.11
N HIS A 358 -9.44 -5.64 22.11
CA HIS A 358 -9.06 -4.39 22.77
C HIS A 358 -10.28 -3.66 23.33
N ILE A 359 -10.04 -2.71 24.24
CA ILE A 359 -11.10 -1.90 24.86
C ILE A 359 -11.35 -0.60 24.09
N THR A 360 -12.62 -0.22 24.04
CA THR A 360 -13.07 1.11 23.62
C THR A 360 -14.05 1.66 24.65
N GLY A 361 -14.40 2.95 24.54
CA GLY A 361 -15.48 3.54 25.35
C GLY A 361 -16.85 2.85 25.17
N SER A 362 -17.01 2.07 24.10
CA SER A 362 -18.21 1.28 23.80
C SER A 362 -18.09 -0.22 24.16
N GLY A 363 -17.10 -0.58 24.99
CA GLY A 363 -16.81 -1.93 25.42
C GLY A 363 -15.77 -2.66 24.55
N PRO A 364 -15.58 -3.97 24.78
CA PRO A 364 -14.63 -4.79 24.02
C PRO A 364 -14.89 -4.78 22.52
N ARG A 365 -13.80 -4.81 21.75
CA ARG A 365 -13.78 -4.94 20.30
C ARG A 365 -12.84 -6.05 19.89
N TYR A 366 -13.21 -6.74 18.81
CA TYR A 366 -12.54 -7.95 18.36
C TYR A 366 -12.01 -7.78 16.94
N ASN A 367 -10.85 -8.39 16.73
CA ASN A 367 -10.11 -8.40 15.48
C ASN A 367 -9.90 -9.86 15.06
N VAL A 368 -9.98 -10.16 13.77
CA VAL A 368 -9.71 -11.49 13.22
C VAL A 368 -9.13 -11.42 11.82
N ILE A 369 -8.16 -12.29 11.55
CA ILE A 369 -7.64 -12.55 10.21
C ILE A 369 -8.00 -13.98 9.84
N PHE A 370 -8.51 -14.17 8.62
CA PHE A 370 -8.89 -15.43 8.02
C PHE A 370 -8.04 -15.73 6.80
N GLU A 371 -7.72 -17.01 6.59
CA GLU A 371 -7.10 -17.51 5.37
C GLU A 371 -7.91 -18.67 4.80
N LYS A 372 -7.96 -18.82 3.48
CA LYS A 372 -8.60 -19.95 2.83
C LYS A 372 -7.61 -21.10 2.69
N LYS A 373 -7.60 -22.00 3.69
CA LYS A 373 -6.74 -23.20 3.75
C LYS A 373 -7.36 -24.27 4.65
N ALA A 374 -6.92 -25.51 4.48
CA ALA A 374 -7.30 -26.61 5.37
C ALA A 374 -6.53 -26.51 6.70
N LEU A 375 -7.21 -26.13 7.78
CA LEU A 375 -6.65 -26.12 9.13
C LEU A 375 -7.77 -26.27 10.17
N ALA A 376 -7.60 -27.19 11.11
CA ALA A 376 -8.54 -27.33 12.22
C ALA A 376 -8.32 -26.19 13.23
N THR A 377 -9.39 -25.45 13.53
CA THR A 377 -9.36 -24.24 14.35
C THR A 377 -10.42 -24.31 15.46
N LEU A 378 -10.04 -23.91 16.68
CA LEU A 378 -10.95 -23.61 17.78
C LEU A 378 -10.73 -22.17 18.22
N ALA A 379 -11.71 -21.30 17.98
CA ALA A 379 -11.67 -19.89 18.38
C ALA A 379 -12.90 -19.52 19.21
N ARG A 380 -12.71 -18.72 20.26
CA ARG A 380 -13.76 -18.23 21.15
C ARG A 380 -13.43 -16.82 21.63
N HIS A 381 -14.44 -16.04 22.00
CA HIS A 381 -14.26 -14.66 22.48
C HIS A 381 -15.17 -14.38 23.68
N ASN A 382 -14.88 -13.28 24.37
CA ASN A 382 -15.63 -12.81 25.55
C ASN A 382 -15.70 -13.81 26.72
N LEU A 383 -14.69 -14.65 26.88
CA LEU A 383 -14.68 -15.68 27.91
C LEU A 383 -14.30 -15.10 29.27
N SER A 384 -14.90 -15.61 30.35
CA SER A 384 -14.33 -15.50 31.70
C SER A 384 -13.06 -16.34 31.82
N TYR A 385 -12.30 -16.17 32.91
CA TYR A 385 -11.13 -17.00 33.15
C TYR A 385 -11.47 -18.50 33.23
N ALA A 386 -12.55 -18.86 33.93
CA ALA A 386 -12.99 -20.25 34.04
C ALA A 386 -13.38 -20.86 32.68
N GLN A 387 -14.10 -20.09 31.85
CA GLN A 387 -14.47 -20.51 30.49
C GLN A 387 -13.23 -20.63 29.58
N HIS A 388 -12.26 -19.73 29.72
CA HIS A 388 -10.98 -19.82 29.02
C HIS A 388 -10.25 -21.13 29.34
N LEU A 389 -10.20 -21.54 30.61
CA LEU A 389 -9.58 -22.81 31.01
C LEU A 389 -10.31 -24.02 30.41
N GLN A 390 -11.64 -24.01 30.37
CA GLN A 390 -12.44 -25.07 29.74
C GLN A 390 -12.14 -25.20 28.24
N VAL A 391 -12.08 -24.07 27.52
CA VAL A 391 -11.75 -24.07 26.08
C VAL A 391 -10.31 -24.52 25.84
N MET A 392 -9.38 -24.19 26.74
CA MET A 392 -8.00 -24.67 26.67
C MET A 392 -7.93 -26.19 26.84
N GLU A 393 -8.69 -26.76 27.78
CA GLU A 393 -8.72 -28.21 27.98
C GLU A 393 -9.32 -28.93 26.77
N GLN A 394 -10.43 -28.41 26.24
CA GLN A 394 -11.00 -28.90 24.97
C GLN A 394 -9.97 -28.85 23.83
N ALA A 395 -9.19 -27.78 23.73
CA ALA A 395 -8.15 -27.68 22.71
C ALA A 395 -7.06 -28.76 22.88
N LYS A 396 -6.68 -29.09 24.13
CA LYS A 396 -5.71 -30.17 24.40
C LYS A 396 -6.26 -31.52 23.98
N ASP A 397 -7.52 -31.83 24.30
CA ASP A 397 -8.19 -33.07 23.91
C ASP A 397 -8.25 -33.25 22.39
N LEU A 398 -8.42 -32.14 21.66
CA LEU A 398 -8.40 -32.11 20.19
C LEU A 398 -6.98 -32.14 19.59
N GLY A 399 -5.93 -32.18 20.41
CA GLY A 399 -4.54 -32.12 19.98
C GLY A 399 -4.15 -30.76 19.39
N MET A 400 -4.90 -29.70 19.71
CA MET A 400 -4.64 -28.33 19.27
C MET A 400 -3.67 -27.60 20.22
N ARG A 401 -3.14 -26.48 19.75
CA ARG A 401 -2.09 -25.69 20.39
C ARG A 401 -2.45 -24.21 20.32
N PRO A 402 -2.17 -23.41 21.37
CA PRO A 402 -2.56 -22.00 21.38
C PRO A 402 -1.78 -21.21 20.34
N VAL A 403 -2.49 -20.29 19.68
CA VAL A 403 -1.95 -19.37 18.67
C VAL A 403 -2.08 -17.94 19.16
N SER A 404 -3.22 -17.61 19.77
CA SER A 404 -3.47 -16.28 20.36
C SER A 404 -4.35 -16.43 21.59
N VAL A 405 -4.00 -15.72 22.67
CA VAL A 405 -4.80 -15.58 23.89
C VAL A 405 -4.77 -14.12 24.30
N SER A 406 -5.61 -13.31 23.66
CA SER A 406 -5.74 -11.88 23.92
C SER A 406 -6.59 -11.67 25.17
N VAL A 407 -6.18 -10.72 26.01
CA VAL A 407 -6.86 -10.39 27.26
C VAL A 407 -7.14 -8.90 27.30
N VAL A 408 -8.36 -8.55 27.70
CA VAL A 408 -8.76 -7.18 27.97
C VAL A 408 -9.33 -7.06 29.37
N SER A 409 -9.21 -5.87 29.98
CA SER A 409 -9.88 -5.55 31.24
C SER A 409 -11.16 -4.76 30.95
N SER A 410 -12.32 -5.36 31.16
CA SER A 410 -13.63 -4.75 30.91
C SER A 410 -14.49 -4.80 32.16
N GLY A 411 -14.98 -3.66 32.63
CA GLY A 411 -15.81 -3.60 33.83
C GLY A 411 -15.12 -4.13 35.11
N GLY A 412 -13.79 -4.03 35.19
CA GLY A 412 -13.01 -4.59 36.31
C GLY A 412 -12.74 -6.09 36.21
N GLU A 413 -13.18 -6.76 35.15
CA GLU A 413 -12.97 -8.19 34.92
C GLU A 413 -12.06 -8.44 33.71
N ARG A 414 -11.30 -9.53 33.74
CA ARG A 414 -10.54 -9.98 32.56
C ARG A 414 -11.46 -10.75 31.61
N ARG A 415 -11.41 -10.43 30.33
CA ARG A 415 -12.10 -11.14 29.24
C ARG A 415 -11.10 -11.68 28.23
N TYR A 416 -11.31 -12.91 27.79
CA TYR A 416 -10.36 -13.66 26.97
C TYR A 416 -10.89 -13.90 25.55
N THR A 417 -10.00 -13.72 24.57
CA THR A 417 -10.21 -14.06 23.16
C THR A 417 -9.13 -15.03 22.74
N THR A 418 -9.52 -16.24 22.31
CA THR A 418 -8.60 -17.35 22.12
C THR A 418 -8.69 -17.94 20.71
N LEU A 419 -7.55 -18.43 20.24
CA LEU A 419 -7.40 -19.19 19.01
C LEU A 419 -6.43 -20.34 19.24
N TYR A 420 -6.85 -21.54 18.83
CA TYR A 420 -6.05 -22.76 18.84
C TYR A 420 -6.07 -23.41 17.46
N HIS A 421 -4.91 -23.95 17.03
CA HIS A 421 -4.76 -24.71 15.79
C HIS A 421 -4.16 -26.08 16.05
N LYS A 422 -4.45 -27.04 15.16
CA LYS A 422 -3.70 -28.31 15.11
C LYS A 422 -2.41 -28.12 14.31
N GLN A 423 -1.34 -27.67 14.95
CA GLN A 423 -0.03 -27.43 14.34
C GLN A 423 1.13 -27.95 15.23
N PRO A 424 2.21 -28.52 14.64
CA PRO A 424 3.36 -28.98 15.40
C PRO A 424 4.22 -27.80 15.89
N VAL A 425 3.94 -27.32 17.10
CA VAL A 425 4.73 -26.25 17.77
C VAL A 425 5.70 -26.79 18.83
N GLY A 426 5.81 -28.11 18.95
CA GLY A 426 6.60 -28.78 19.99
C GLY A 426 6.04 -28.54 21.40
N SER A 427 6.91 -28.49 22.40
CA SER A 427 6.52 -28.06 23.75
C SER A 427 6.14 -26.59 23.77
N TRP A 428 5.15 -26.23 24.59
CA TRP A 428 4.63 -24.86 24.67
C TRP A 428 4.21 -24.52 26.10
N THR A 429 4.22 -23.23 26.43
CA THR A 429 3.64 -22.70 27.66
C THR A 429 2.78 -21.47 27.36
N LEU A 430 1.80 -21.20 28.22
CA LEU A 430 0.91 -20.04 28.14
C LEU A 430 0.72 -19.47 29.54
N SER A 431 0.95 -18.17 29.67
CA SER A 431 0.66 -17.40 30.88
C SER A 431 -0.05 -16.11 30.49
N SER A 432 -1.16 -15.77 31.16
CA SER A 432 -2.05 -14.68 30.72
C SER A 432 -2.19 -13.50 31.70
N GLN A 433 -1.54 -13.58 32.87
CA GLN A 433 -1.66 -12.61 33.97
C GLN A 433 -0.30 -12.29 34.59
N MET A 434 0.69 -11.95 33.76
CA MET A 434 2.06 -11.66 34.22
C MET A 434 2.30 -10.16 34.40
N THR A 435 2.92 -9.73 35.49
CA THR A 435 3.50 -8.39 35.59
C THR A 435 4.67 -8.22 34.61
N ALA A 436 5.16 -6.99 34.44
CA ALA A 436 6.34 -6.73 33.60
C ALA A 436 7.57 -7.54 34.03
N ALA A 437 7.85 -7.60 35.34
CA ALA A 437 8.98 -8.39 35.87
C ALA A 437 8.77 -9.89 35.66
N ALA A 438 7.58 -10.41 35.96
CA ALA A 438 7.27 -11.82 35.77
C ALA A 438 7.33 -12.24 34.28
N TYR A 439 6.92 -11.36 33.36
CA TYR A 439 7.09 -11.60 31.93
C TYR A 439 8.56 -11.67 31.53
N GLN A 440 9.40 -10.76 32.03
CA GLN A 440 10.83 -10.76 31.76
C GLN A 440 11.51 -12.05 32.26
N ASP A 441 11.19 -12.50 33.47
CA ASP A 441 11.67 -13.76 34.04
C ASP A 441 11.18 -14.97 33.23
N LYS A 442 9.92 -14.90 32.76
CA LYS A 442 9.34 -15.94 31.90
C LYS A 442 10.08 -16.03 30.56
N VAL A 443 10.41 -14.92 29.92
CA VAL A 443 11.21 -14.92 28.67
C VAL A 443 12.57 -15.61 28.87
N ILE A 444 13.27 -15.31 29.97
CA ILE A 444 14.59 -15.88 30.28
C ILE A 444 14.49 -17.40 30.52
N SER A 445 13.55 -17.83 31.36
CA SER A 445 13.35 -19.24 31.68
C SER A 445 12.91 -20.07 30.47
N GLU A 446 12.04 -19.52 29.61
CA GLU A 446 11.60 -20.20 28.40
C GLU A 446 12.71 -20.32 27.36
N GLN A 447 13.58 -19.31 27.24
CA GLN A 447 14.78 -19.36 26.41
C GLN A 447 15.70 -20.51 26.86
N ALA A 448 15.97 -20.61 28.16
CA ALA A 448 16.79 -21.69 28.72
C ALA A 448 16.17 -23.08 28.47
N ALA A 449 14.84 -23.16 28.39
CA ALA A 449 14.10 -24.38 28.06
C ALA A 449 13.92 -24.62 26.54
N GLY A 450 14.62 -23.86 25.68
CA GLY A 450 14.59 -24.04 24.23
C GLY A 450 13.29 -23.59 23.56
N ARG A 451 12.52 -22.70 24.20
CA ARG A 451 11.27 -22.13 23.64
C ARG A 451 11.45 -20.64 23.36
N ARG A 452 10.70 -20.14 22.38
CA ARG A 452 10.67 -18.72 22.01
C ARG A 452 9.27 -18.14 22.20
N PRO A 453 9.13 -16.83 22.46
CA PRO A 453 7.83 -16.20 22.42
C PRO A 453 7.28 -16.23 20.99
N ILE A 454 6.00 -16.60 20.84
CA ILE A 454 5.29 -16.67 19.56
C ILE A 454 4.05 -15.77 19.52
N TYR A 455 3.62 -15.26 20.67
CA TYR A 455 2.47 -14.38 20.83
C TYR A 455 2.68 -13.48 22.04
N LEU A 456 2.22 -12.23 21.94
CA LEU A 456 2.22 -11.27 23.03
C LEU A 456 0.97 -10.39 22.94
N ASN A 457 0.33 -10.15 24.07
CA ASN A 457 -0.70 -9.15 24.30
C ASN A 457 -0.39 -8.43 25.63
N ALA A 458 -0.66 -7.13 25.70
CA ALA A 458 -0.39 -6.31 26.88
C ALA A 458 -1.62 -5.46 27.22
N TYR A 459 -2.02 -5.45 28.49
CA TYR A 459 -3.26 -4.80 28.94
C TYR A 459 -3.13 -4.27 30.36
N VAL A 460 -3.87 -3.20 30.69
CA VAL A 460 -4.00 -2.70 32.06
C VAL A 460 -5.17 -3.40 32.75
N HIS A 461 -4.93 -3.94 33.94
CA HIS A 461 -5.99 -4.46 34.80
C HIS A 461 -5.75 -4.02 36.24
N GLN A 462 -6.77 -3.39 36.85
CA GLN A 462 -6.69 -2.82 38.21
C GLN A 462 -5.47 -1.90 38.39
N GLY A 463 -5.18 -1.07 37.39
CA GLY A 463 -4.04 -0.13 37.41
C GLY A 463 -2.67 -0.74 37.13
N VAL A 464 -2.57 -2.06 36.94
CA VAL A 464 -1.30 -2.76 36.71
C VAL A 464 -1.20 -3.22 35.26
N VAL A 465 -0.04 -3.02 34.64
CA VAL A 465 0.27 -3.59 33.32
C VAL A 465 0.49 -5.08 33.44
N ASN A 466 -0.29 -5.85 32.67
CA ASN A 466 -0.25 -7.29 32.58
C ASN A 466 0.12 -7.73 31.16
N TYR A 467 0.73 -8.90 31.04
CA TYR A 467 1.09 -9.54 29.78
C TYR A 467 0.44 -10.92 29.68
N SER A 468 -0.06 -11.22 28.48
CA SER A 468 -0.42 -12.56 28.03
C SER A 468 0.54 -13.00 26.93
N ALA A 469 1.20 -14.14 27.12
CA ALA A 469 2.21 -14.62 26.19
C ALA A 469 2.15 -16.14 26.02
N ILE A 470 2.45 -16.57 24.78
CA ILE A 470 2.62 -17.98 24.43
C ILE A 470 4.08 -18.17 24.03
N PHE A 471 4.69 -19.22 24.57
CA PHE A 471 6.03 -19.67 24.19
C PHE A 471 5.94 -21.05 23.56
N ALA A 472 6.70 -21.29 22.50
CA ALA A 472 6.73 -22.57 21.82
C ALA A 472 8.13 -22.93 21.33
N GLN A 473 8.39 -24.23 21.21
CA GLN A 473 9.68 -24.76 20.75
C GLN A 473 9.87 -24.61 19.24
N LEU A 474 8.79 -24.76 18.46
CA LEU A 474 8.85 -24.75 17.00
C LEU A 474 7.96 -23.66 16.36
N PRO A 475 8.32 -23.18 15.15
CA PRO A 475 9.59 -23.43 14.46
C PRO A 475 10.77 -22.78 15.20
N LEU A 476 11.96 -23.39 15.08
CA LEU A 476 13.21 -22.82 15.56
C LEU A 476 13.51 -21.57 14.72
N LYS A 477 13.71 -20.45 15.41
CA LYS A 477 14.11 -19.18 14.82
C LYS A 477 15.07 -18.49 15.77
N THR A 478 16.00 -17.70 15.25
CA THR A 478 16.71 -16.73 16.09
C THR A 478 15.77 -15.59 16.41
N TRP A 479 15.73 -15.11 17.64
CA TRP A 479 14.73 -14.12 18.05
C TRP A 479 15.28 -13.07 19.01
N GLN A 480 14.62 -11.92 19.01
CA GLN A 480 14.77 -10.84 19.97
C GLN A 480 13.37 -10.47 20.48
N ALA A 481 13.24 -10.16 21.76
CA ALA A 481 12.00 -9.66 22.33
C ALA A 481 12.27 -8.49 23.28
N ARG A 482 11.38 -7.50 23.27
CA ARG A 482 11.42 -6.33 24.16
C ARG A 482 9.99 -5.99 24.58
N HIS A 483 9.81 -5.41 25.77
CA HIS A 483 8.51 -4.98 26.27
C HIS A 483 8.60 -3.67 27.05
N GLY A 484 7.45 -3.02 27.28
CA GLY A 484 7.39 -1.74 28.00
C GLY A 484 8.05 -0.56 27.28
N GLN A 485 8.29 -0.66 25.98
CA GLN A 485 9.04 0.35 25.22
C GLN A 485 8.18 1.58 24.91
N THR A 486 8.77 2.77 24.92
CA THR A 486 8.17 3.95 24.27
C THR A 486 8.11 3.77 22.75
N SER A 487 7.34 4.60 22.05
CA SER A 487 7.30 4.58 20.57
C SER A 487 8.69 4.78 19.96
N ALA A 488 9.49 5.70 20.50
CA ALA A 488 10.86 5.97 20.04
C ALA A 488 11.78 4.76 20.28
N GLN A 489 11.72 4.13 21.45
CA GLN A 489 12.51 2.92 21.75
C GLN A 489 12.13 1.75 20.85
N TYR A 490 10.83 1.55 20.60
CA TYR A 490 10.37 0.53 19.64
C TYR A 490 10.95 0.81 18.25
N GLN A 491 10.89 2.06 17.77
CA GLN A 491 11.41 2.41 16.45
C GLN A 491 12.93 2.18 16.35
N THR A 492 13.71 2.59 17.36
CA THR A 492 15.15 2.32 17.42
C THR A 492 15.45 0.83 17.32
N ASN A 493 14.73 -0.02 18.09
CA ASN A 493 14.93 -1.46 18.05
C ASN A 493 14.44 -2.09 16.74
N PHE A 494 13.35 -1.59 16.16
CA PHE A 494 12.84 -2.03 14.87
C PHE A 494 13.88 -1.81 13.76
N ASP A 495 14.48 -0.61 13.70
CA ASP A 495 15.50 -0.28 12.71
C ASP A 495 16.80 -1.07 12.95
N MET A 496 17.23 -1.17 14.22
CA MET A 496 18.43 -1.93 14.60
C MET A 496 18.33 -3.41 14.23
N PHE A 497 17.23 -4.08 14.60
CA PHE A 497 17.04 -5.50 14.30
C PHE A 497 16.77 -5.74 12.81
N GLY A 498 16.10 -4.80 12.13
CA GLY A 498 15.95 -4.81 10.67
C GLY A 498 17.30 -4.81 9.96
N ALA A 499 18.23 -3.94 10.38
CA ALA A 499 19.59 -3.90 9.84
C ALA A 499 20.40 -5.19 10.10
N GLN A 500 20.03 -5.97 11.12
CA GLN A 500 20.62 -7.29 11.43
C GLN A 500 19.91 -8.46 10.68
N GLY A 501 18.89 -8.14 9.88
CA GLY A 501 18.14 -9.10 9.08
C GLY A 501 16.99 -9.79 9.80
N TYR A 502 16.54 -9.25 10.94
CA TYR A 502 15.31 -9.73 11.59
C TYR A 502 14.08 -9.05 10.98
N SER A 503 12.94 -9.75 11.00
CA SER A 503 11.61 -9.20 10.73
C SER A 503 10.78 -9.19 12.01
N VAL A 504 9.94 -8.18 12.20
CA VAL A 504 9.00 -8.18 13.33
C VAL A 504 7.84 -9.13 13.03
N ASP A 505 7.61 -10.08 13.91
CA ASP A 505 6.48 -11.03 13.80
C ASP A 505 5.27 -10.55 14.62
N VAL A 506 5.54 -9.91 15.76
CA VAL A 506 4.53 -9.52 16.76
C VAL A 506 4.82 -8.11 17.26
N VAL A 507 3.78 -7.28 17.34
CA VAL A 507 3.80 -5.96 17.98
C VAL A 507 2.53 -5.81 18.80
N ALA A 508 2.67 -5.59 20.11
CA ALA A 508 1.56 -5.42 21.04
C ALA A 508 1.63 -4.03 21.68
N GLY A 509 0.56 -3.25 21.56
CA GLY A 509 0.36 -2.03 22.33
C GLY A 509 -0.22 -2.36 23.69
N THR A 510 0.17 -1.63 24.74
CA THR A 510 -0.45 -1.82 26.06
C THR A 510 -1.81 -1.13 26.10
N ASP A 511 -2.88 -1.93 26.08
CA ASP A 511 -4.26 -1.45 26.09
C ASP A 511 -4.65 -0.85 27.44
N GLY A 512 -5.15 0.39 27.43
CA GLY A 512 -5.68 1.10 28.61
C GLY A 512 -4.70 2.01 29.34
N LEU A 513 -3.50 2.27 28.80
CA LEU A 513 -2.58 3.26 29.36
C LEU A 513 -2.91 4.70 28.92
N ASN A 514 -2.30 5.69 29.59
CA ASN A 514 -2.35 7.10 29.19
C ASN A 514 -1.25 7.49 28.17
N ALA A 515 -0.31 6.58 27.89
CA ALA A 515 0.77 6.76 26.94
C ALA A 515 1.06 5.47 26.19
N HIS A 516 1.54 5.58 24.94
CA HIS A 516 1.92 4.43 24.16
C HIS A 516 3.07 3.63 24.82
N ARG A 517 2.85 2.33 24.99
CA ARG A 517 3.88 1.36 25.36
C ARG A 517 3.77 0.13 24.48
N PHE A 518 4.90 -0.39 24.04
CA PHE A 518 4.97 -1.48 23.07
C PHE A 518 5.80 -2.66 23.57
N GLY A 519 5.29 -3.86 23.31
CA GLY A 519 6.06 -5.09 23.28
C GLY A 519 6.18 -5.61 21.86
N ALA A 520 7.29 -6.27 21.55
CA ALA A 520 7.51 -6.81 20.21
C ALA A 520 8.46 -8.01 20.21
N ILE A 521 8.29 -8.84 19.19
CA ILE A 521 9.10 -10.02 18.91
C ILE A 521 9.59 -9.93 17.47
N TRP A 522 10.92 -10.00 17.32
CA TRP A 522 11.60 -10.04 16.03
C TRP A 522 12.22 -11.40 15.82
N THR A 523 12.14 -11.94 14.61
CA THR A 523 12.72 -13.24 14.29
C THR A 523 13.52 -13.23 12.98
N LYS A 524 14.42 -14.19 12.85
CA LYS A 524 15.26 -14.44 11.67
C LYS A 524 15.29 -15.92 11.35
#